data_AF-A0A3T1DDX9-F1
#
_entry.id   AF-A0A3T1DDX9-F1
#
_cell.length_a   1.000
_cell.length_b   1.000
_cell.length_c   1.000
_cell.angle_alpha   90.00
_cell.angle_beta   90.00
_cell.angle_gamma   90.00
#
_symmetry.space_group_name_H-M   'P 1'
#
loop_
_entity.id
_entity.type
_entity.pdbx_description
1 polymer ?
#
loop_
_entity_poly.entity_id
_entity_poly.type
_entity_poly.pdbx_seq_one_letter_code
_entity_poly.pdbx_strand_id
1 'polypeptide(L)'
;MRYRLFLIVVVLSLTLTAGCGKTTKEAEGESALPTQEPVAFVFDRDNTTKVTIYRSDDQLVVELTDSEKWNTLAGILDHAQSFSGAYPSDLSNKIVIESQDGIKRKLLVTGNGNVFEDQTAKIAYKLDRQKFEEFVAEWSNDEGKNFVPGNEIDFPTGADPDEQAVIDLVKKTIEAMVNKDKEAFHSNLEHPDNDYLDFLIDSPRRYRFTELEMIEPYDESTGRKNLRIRYEYEEDGIVNQSGNTFTSRKNKEGKWKIANID
;
A
#
# COMPACT_ATOMS: atom_id res chain seq x y z
N MET A 1 16.43 31.91 -41.67
CA MET A 1 16.94 30.67 -41.05
C MET A 1 15.98 29.54 -41.39
N ARG A 2 16.47 28.52 -42.09
CA ARG A 2 15.68 27.37 -42.59
C ARG A 2 15.81 26.23 -41.58
N TYR A 3 14.73 25.84 -40.89
CA TYR A 3 14.72 24.62 -40.09
C TYR A 3 14.22 23.46 -40.94
N ARG A 4 15.06 22.42 -41.02
CA ARG A 4 14.80 21.16 -41.72
C ARG A 4 13.88 20.30 -40.87
N LEU A 5 12.72 19.96 -41.43
CA LEU A 5 11.78 18.98 -40.90
C LEU A 5 12.36 17.57 -41.18
N PHE A 6 12.77 16.84 -40.16
CA PHE A 6 13.14 15.42 -40.29
C PHE A 6 11.88 14.58 -40.05
N LEU A 7 11.38 13.98 -41.13
CA LEU A 7 10.28 13.02 -41.14
C LEU A 7 10.88 11.63 -40.86
N ILE A 8 10.61 11.04 -39.70
CA ILE A 8 10.95 9.64 -39.42
C ILE A 8 9.73 8.80 -39.79
N VAL A 9 9.83 8.08 -40.91
CA VAL A 9 8.87 7.05 -41.33
C VAL A 9 9.30 5.74 -40.67
N VAL A 10 8.58 5.30 -39.64
CA VAL A 10 8.71 3.94 -39.09
C VAL A 10 7.79 3.02 -39.90
N VAL A 11 8.39 2.19 -40.76
CA VAL A 11 7.72 1.10 -41.45
C VAL A 11 7.68 -0.10 -40.49
N LEU A 12 6.52 -0.34 -39.87
CA LEU A 12 6.26 -1.56 -39.12
C LEU A 12 5.67 -2.61 -40.07
N SER A 13 6.51 -3.54 -40.52
CA SER A 13 6.08 -4.70 -41.31
C SER A 13 5.52 -5.77 -40.37
N LEU A 14 4.21 -5.75 -40.12
CA LEU A 14 3.52 -6.88 -39.48
C LEU A 14 3.31 -8.00 -40.51
N THR A 15 4.14 -9.04 -40.43
CA THR A 15 3.84 -10.33 -41.05
C THR A 15 2.91 -11.12 -40.14
N LEU A 16 1.61 -11.15 -40.48
CA LEU A 16 0.64 -12.07 -39.93
C LEU A 16 0.86 -13.46 -40.56
N THR A 17 1.52 -14.36 -39.85
CA THR A 17 1.47 -15.80 -40.17
C THR A 17 0.23 -16.40 -39.51
N ALA A 18 -0.82 -16.57 -40.30
CA ALA A 18 -2.00 -17.33 -39.91
C ALA A 18 -1.65 -18.83 -39.81
N GLY A 19 -1.15 -19.25 -38.64
CA GLY A 19 -1.00 -20.65 -38.28
C GLY A 19 -2.34 -21.21 -37.81
N CYS A 20 -3.07 -21.89 -38.70
CA CYS A 20 -4.28 -22.64 -38.37
C CYS A 20 -3.86 -23.94 -37.65
N GLY A 21 -3.49 -23.84 -36.37
CA GLY A 21 -3.18 -24.98 -35.51
C GLY A 21 -4.45 -25.46 -34.82
N LYS A 22 -4.92 -26.65 -35.17
CA LYS A 22 -5.95 -27.38 -34.40
C LYS A 22 -5.48 -27.51 -32.95
N THR A 23 -6.12 -26.79 -32.04
CA THR A 23 -5.92 -26.93 -30.60
C THR A 23 -6.58 -28.24 -30.18
N THR A 24 -5.78 -29.31 -30.12
CA THR A 24 -6.13 -30.52 -29.38
C THR A 24 -6.31 -30.09 -27.93
N LYS A 25 -7.56 -30.12 -27.43
CA LYS A 25 -7.84 -30.03 -26.00
C LYS A 25 -7.23 -31.29 -25.36
N GLU A 26 -5.98 -31.21 -24.94
CA GLU A 26 -5.47 -32.09 -23.90
C GLU A 26 -6.29 -31.79 -22.65
N ALA A 27 -7.11 -32.76 -22.25
CA ALA A 27 -7.73 -32.73 -20.94
C ALA A 27 -6.58 -32.67 -19.94
N GLU A 28 -6.40 -31.52 -19.29
CA GLU A 28 -5.60 -31.39 -18.08
C GLU A 28 -6.12 -32.45 -17.13
N GLY A 29 -5.41 -33.58 -17.07
CA GLY A 29 -5.71 -34.63 -16.12
C GLY A 29 -5.62 -34.01 -14.75
N GLU A 30 -6.69 -34.13 -13.96
CA GLU A 30 -6.66 -33.90 -12.52
C GLU A 30 -5.42 -34.60 -11.98
N SER A 31 -4.38 -33.81 -11.71
CA SER A 31 -3.16 -34.27 -11.08
C SER A 31 -3.54 -34.66 -9.67
N ALA A 32 -3.94 -35.92 -9.51
CA ALA A 32 -4.15 -36.52 -8.21
C ALA A 32 -2.80 -36.46 -7.50
N LEU A 33 -2.64 -35.49 -6.60
CA LEU A 33 -1.43 -35.31 -5.83
C LEU A 33 -1.14 -36.63 -5.10
N PRO A 34 0.13 -37.07 -5.08
CA PRO A 34 0.50 -38.28 -4.37
C PRO A 34 0.05 -38.17 -2.90
N THR A 35 -0.58 -39.23 -2.39
CA THR A 35 -1.05 -39.32 -1.01
C THR A 35 0.15 -39.29 -0.07
N GLN A 36 0.63 -38.10 0.27
CA GLN A 36 1.67 -37.91 1.27
C GLN A 36 1.08 -38.15 2.67
N GLU A 37 1.87 -38.78 3.54
CA GLU A 37 1.50 -38.90 4.94
C GLU A 37 1.29 -37.50 5.55
N PRO A 38 0.31 -37.33 6.46
CA PRO A 38 0.03 -36.05 7.07
C PRO A 38 1.26 -35.54 7.85
N VAL A 39 1.91 -34.52 7.30
CA VAL A 39 2.99 -33.79 7.98
C VAL A 39 2.37 -32.67 8.79
N ALA A 40 2.72 -32.56 10.07
CA ALA A 40 2.29 -31.43 10.90
C ALA A 40 3.04 -30.16 10.50
N PHE A 41 2.36 -29.01 10.52
CA PHE A 41 3.03 -27.73 10.36
C PHE A 41 3.91 -27.46 11.58
N VAL A 42 5.11 -26.93 11.36
CA VAL A 42 6.04 -26.53 12.42
C VAL A 42 6.38 -25.06 12.24
N PHE A 43 6.00 -24.24 13.22
CA PHE A 43 6.42 -22.84 13.31
C PHE A 43 7.74 -22.75 14.09
N ASP A 44 8.81 -22.28 13.45
CA ASP A 44 10.13 -22.12 14.07
C ASP A 44 10.20 -20.83 14.89
N ARG A 45 9.67 -20.86 16.12
CA ARG A 45 9.54 -19.69 17.00
C ARG A 45 10.90 -19.11 17.39
N ASP A 46 11.88 -19.97 17.67
CA ASP A 46 13.19 -19.57 18.19
C ASP A 46 14.04 -18.86 17.12
N ASN A 47 13.78 -19.16 15.85
CA ASN A 47 14.46 -18.55 14.72
C ASN A 47 13.66 -17.42 14.06
N THR A 48 12.43 -17.12 14.49
CA THR A 48 11.61 -16.06 13.88
C THR A 48 12.00 -14.69 14.41
N THR A 49 12.21 -13.71 13.51
CA THR A 49 12.46 -12.30 13.88
C THR A 49 11.29 -11.39 13.59
N LYS A 50 10.48 -11.74 12.58
CA LYS A 50 9.34 -10.92 12.16
C LYS A 50 8.29 -11.78 11.48
N VAL A 51 7.02 -11.44 11.72
CA VAL A 51 5.91 -11.96 10.93
C VAL A 51 5.12 -10.79 10.36
N THR A 52 4.86 -10.80 9.05
CA THR A 52 3.97 -9.85 8.41
C THR A 52 2.77 -10.55 7.80
N ILE A 53 1.58 -9.98 8.02
CA ILE A 53 0.33 -10.45 7.42
C ILE A 53 -0.13 -9.38 6.44
N TYR A 54 -0.39 -9.80 5.20
CA TYR A 54 -0.92 -8.97 4.13
C TYR A 54 -2.32 -9.45 3.74
N ARG A 55 -3.13 -8.55 3.17
CA ARG A 55 -4.32 -8.91 2.38
C ARG A 55 -3.93 -9.50 1.04
N SER A 56 -4.91 -9.99 0.30
CA SER A 56 -4.76 -10.54 -1.05
C SER A 56 -4.24 -9.54 -2.08
N ASP A 57 -4.41 -8.24 -1.84
CA ASP A 57 -3.94 -7.12 -2.67
C ASP A 57 -2.57 -6.57 -2.24
N ASP A 58 -1.82 -7.33 -1.44
CA ASP A 58 -0.50 -6.98 -0.88
C ASP A 58 -0.49 -5.80 0.10
N GLN A 59 -1.66 -5.32 0.56
CA GLN A 59 -1.74 -4.35 1.65
C GLN A 59 -1.30 -4.98 2.98
N LEU A 60 -0.36 -4.36 3.69
CA LEU A 60 0.06 -4.79 5.03
C LEU A 60 -1.10 -4.62 6.03
N VAL A 61 -1.34 -5.63 6.86
CA VAL A 61 -2.39 -5.64 7.90
C VAL A 61 -1.79 -5.68 9.29
N VAL A 62 -0.76 -6.51 9.48
CA VAL A 62 -0.11 -6.69 10.77
C VAL A 62 1.39 -6.88 10.54
N GLU A 63 2.22 -6.15 11.27
CA GLU A 63 3.64 -6.44 11.43
C GLU A 63 3.94 -6.80 12.89
N LEU A 64 4.53 -7.96 13.10
CA LEU A 64 4.85 -8.51 14.41
C LEU A 64 6.36 -8.60 14.58
N THR A 65 6.91 -7.71 15.40
CA THR A 65 8.32 -7.68 15.81
C THR A 65 8.52 -8.01 17.29
N ASP A 66 7.42 -8.32 18.01
CA ASP A 66 7.43 -8.77 19.40
C ASP A 66 7.09 -10.27 19.53
N SER A 67 7.88 -10.98 20.34
CA SER A 67 7.76 -12.42 20.55
C SER A 67 6.46 -12.91 21.14
N GLU A 68 5.85 -12.13 22.03
CA GLU A 68 4.54 -12.45 22.60
C GLU A 68 3.47 -12.52 21.50
N LYS A 69 3.52 -11.58 20.55
CA LYS A 69 2.51 -11.48 19.49
C LYS A 69 2.61 -12.62 18.48
N TRP A 70 3.81 -12.90 17.95
CA TRP A 70 3.92 -14.02 17.01
C TRP A 70 3.81 -15.39 17.69
N ASN A 71 4.05 -15.51 19.00
CA ASN A 71 3.76 -16.74 19.74
C ASN A 71 2.26 -17.06 19.77
N THR A 72 1.40 -16.03 19.83
CA THR A 72 -0.05 -16.20 19.74
C THR A 72 -0.46 -16.74 18.36
N LEU A 73 0.10 -16.16 17.27
CA LEU A 73 -0.11 -16.69 15.91
C LEU A 73 0.42 -18.12 15.76
N ALA A 74 1.62 -18.41 16.27
CA ALA A 74 2.19 -19.75 16.24
C ALA A 74 1.27 -20.75 16.93
N GLY A 75 0.65 -20.37 18.05
CA GLY A 75 -0.37 -21.16 18.72
C GLY A 75 -1.57 -21.50 17.82
N ILE A 76 -1.97 -20.62 16.90
CA ILE A 76 -3.02 -20.92 15.92
C ILE A 76 -2.51 -21.88 14.84
N LEU A 77 -1.31 -21.62 14.29
CA LEU A 77 -0.73 -22.37 13.18
C LEU A 77 -0.28 -23.79 13.58
N ASP A 78 0.20 -24.00 14.80
CA ASP A 78 0.65 -25.32 15.27
C ASP A 78 -0.49 -26.32 15.47
N HIS A 79 -1.74 -25.84 15.57
CA HIS A 79 -2.93 -26.69 15.61
C HIS A 79 -3.48 -26.99 14.21
N ALA A 80 -2.85 -26.47 13.16
CA ALA A 80 -3.29 -26.69 11.79
C ALA A 80 -3.05 -28.14 11.37
N GLN A 81 -4.07 -28.75 10.77
CA GLN A 81 -4.02 -30.14 10.30
C GLN A 81 -3.79 -30.16 8.80
N SER A 82 -3.07 -31.14 8.26
CA SER A 82 -2.90 -31.26 6.81
C SER A 82 -4.24 -31.29 6.06
N PHE A 83 -4.28 -30.62 4.92
CA PHE A 83 -5.46 -30.52 4.06
C PHE A 83 -5.21 -31.30 2.76
N SER A 84 -6.14 -32.20 2.42
CA SER A 84 -6.04 -33.08 1.25
C SER A 84 -7.15 -32.85 0.21
N GLY A 85 -7.85 -31.72 0.28
CA GLY A 85 -8.90 -31.35 -0.68
C GLY A 85 -8.37 -30.57 -1.89
N ALA A 86 -9.28 -30.22 -2.80
CA ALA A 86 -8.98 -29.27 -3.88
C ALA A 86 -8.57 -27.92 -3.28
N TYR A 87 -7.51 -27.32 -3.82
CA TYR A 87 -7.00 -26.02 -3.37
C TYR A 87 -8.02 -24.93 -3.68
N PRO A 88 -8.54 -24.22 -2.68
CA PRO A 88 -9.35 -23.05 -2.92
C PRO A 88 -8.50 -21.97 -3.62
N SER A 89 -9.04 -21.35 -4.67
CA SER A 89 -8.35 -20.31 -5.44
C SER A 89 -8.53 -18.90 -4.88
N ASP A 90 -9.37 -18.74 -3.86
CA ASP A 90 -9.68 -17.47 -3.20
C ASP A 90 -8.61 -17.10 -2.17
N LEU A 91 -7.57 -16.40 -2.63
CA LEU A 91 -6.57 -15.81 -1.74
C LEU A 91 -7.24 -14.74 -0.86
N SER A 92 -7.11 -14.89 0.45
CA SER A 92 -7.61 -13.95 1.46
C SER A 92 -6.48 -13.16 2.11
N ASN A 93 -5.46 -13.85 2.59
CA ASN A 93 -4.29 -13.25 3.23
C ASN A 93 -2.99 -13.94 2.80
N LYS A 94 -1.87 -13.25 3.03
CA LYS A 94 -0.53 -13.78 2.86
C LYS A 94 0.25 -13.54 4.15
N ILE A 95 0.76 -14.61 4.76
CA ILE A 95 1.61 -14.54 5.95
C ILE A 95 3.06 -14.72 5.49
N VAL A 96 3.95 -13.85 5.91
CA VAL A 96 5.39 -13.93 5.66
C VAL A 96 6.11 -14.05 7.00
N ILE A 97 6.78 -15.17 7.21
CA ILE A 97 7.60 -15.42 8.40
C ILE A 97 9.06 -15.22 7.98
N GLU A 98 9.75 -14.28 8.62
CA GLU A 98 11.16 -13.97 8.39
C GLU A 98 12.00 -14.51 9.56
N SER A 99 13.03 -15.29 9.24
CA SER A 99 13.94 -15.87 10.22
C SER A 99 15.16 -14.98 10.53
N GLN A 100 15.97 -15.36 11.52
CA GLN A 100 17.18 -14.61 11.92
C GLN A 100 18.24 -14.52 10.81
N ASP A 101 18.27 -15.50 9.91
CA ASP A 101 19.13 -15.53 8.72
C ASP A 101 18.52 -14.78 7.52
N GLY A 102 17.35 -14.16 7.68
CA GLY A 102 16.66 -13.40 6.64
C GLY A 102 15.90 -14.24 5.62
N ILE A 103 15.79 -15.56 5.81
CA ILE A 103 14.95 -16.42 4.97
C ILE A 103 13.47 -16.10 5.21
N LYS A 104 12.69 -16.05 4.12
CA LYS A 104 11.26 -15.75 4.16
C LYS A 104 10.44 -16.97 3.76
N ARG A 105 9.63 -17.48 4.70
CA ARG A 105 8.62 -18.51 4.43
C ARG A 105 7.27 -17.84 4.19
N LYS A 106 6.61 -18.19 3.09
CA LYS A 106 5.33 -17.59 2.69
C LYS A 106 4.22 -18.60 2.88
N LEU A 107 3.16 -18.20 3.59
CA LEU A 107 1.92 -18.96 3.72
C LEU A 107 0.80 -18.19 3.01
N LEU A 108 0.08 -18.84 2.10
CA LEU A 108 -1.07 -18.24 1.42
C LEU A 108 -2.35 -18.73 2.07
N VAL A 109 -3.13 -17.85 2.67
CA VAL A 109 -4.40 -18.18 3.30
C VAL A 109 -5.51 -18.14 2.26
N THR A 110 -6.19 -19.26 2.03
CA THR A 110 -7.24 -19.44 1.03
C THR A 110 -8.50 -20.08 1.63
N GLY A 111 -9.54 -20.31 0.82
CA GLY A 111 -10.75 -21.01 1.24
C GLY A 111 -11.55 -20.19 2.24
N ASN A 112 -11.67 -18.89 1.99
CA ASN A 112 -12.26 -17.90 2.88
C ASN A 112 -11.65 -17.95 4.29
N GLY A 113 -10.32 -18.08 4.39
CA GLY A 113 -9.61 -18.09 5.67
C GLY A 113 -9.51 -19.46 6.36
N ASN A 114 -9.97 -20.55 5.74
CA ASN A 114 -10.00 -21.88 6.37
C ASN A 114 -8.82 -22.77 6.02
N VAL A 115 -7.98 -22.36 5.07
CA VAL A 115 -6.81 -23.13 4.64
C VAL A 115 -5.64 -22.18 4.51
N PHE A 116 -4.42 -22.63 4.83
CA PHE A 116 -3.23 -21.97 4.33
C PHE A 116 -2.30 -22.97 3.62
N GLU A 117 -1.66 -22.53 2.54
CA GLU A 117 -0.63 -23.27 1.82
C GLU A 117 0.75 -22.74 2.18
N ASP A 118 1.61 -23.60 2.69
CA ASP A 118 3.04 -23.31 2.79
C ASP A 118 3.69 -23.40 1.41
N GLN A 119 4.08 -22.26 0.86
CA GLN A 119 4.67 -22.17 -0.47
C GLN A 119 6.05 -22.83 -0.58
N THR A 120 6.76 -23.00 0.53
CA THR A 120 8.08 -23.65 0.56
C THR A 120 7.91 -25.16 0.55
N ALA A 121 7.05 -25.69 1.43
CA ALA A 121 6.81 -27.13 1.53
C ALA A 121 5.84 -27.68 0.47
N LYS A 122 5.03 -26.81 -0.15
CA LYS A 122 3.91 -27.17 -1.04
C LYS A 122 2.88 -28.07 -0.36
N ILE A 123 2.57 -27.75 0.90
CA ILE A 123 1.59 -28.47 1.74
C ILE A 123 0.53 -27.47 2.21
N ALA A 124 -0.74 -27.86 2.12
CA ALA A 124 -1.86 -27.11 2.67
C ALA A 124 -2.28 -27.63 4.05
N TYR A 125 -2.78 -26.72 4.87
CA TYR A 125 -3.24 -27.00 6.22
C TYR A 125 -4.56 -26.31 6.49
N LYS A 126 -5.46 -26.97 7.23
CA LYS A 126 -6.69 -26.39 7.76
C LYS A 126 -6.34 -25.37 8.84
N LEU A 127 -6.89 -24.18 8.71
CA LEU A 127 -6.75 -23.07 9.63
C LEU A 127 -8.02 -22.92 10.46
N ASP A 128 -7.88 -22.68 11.76
CA ASP A 128 -8.99 -22.22 12.60
C ASP A 128 -9.29 -20.76 12.23
N ARG A 129 -10.20 -20.59 11.26
CA ARG A 129 -10.54 -19.30 10.66
C ARG A 129 -10.92 -18.26 11.72
N GLN A 130 -11.77 -18.64 12.67
CA GLN A 130 -12.28 -17.69 13.66
C GLN A 130 -11.13 -17.14 14.51
N LYS A 131 -10.27 -18.02 15.04
CA LYS A 131 -9.11 -17.58 15.83
C LYS A 131 -8.13 -16.75 15.02
N PHE A 132 -7.93 -17.09 13.74
CA PHE A 132 -7.07 -16.31 12.87
C PHE A 132 -7.65 -14.91 12.59
N GLU A 133 -8.94 -14.79 12.31
CA GLU A 133 -9.62 -13.50 12.11
C GLU A 133 -9.60 -12.65 13.40
N GLU A 134 -9.88 -13.25 14.55
CA GLU A 134 -9.77 -12.59 15.87
C GLU A 134 -8.36 -12.08 16.12
N PHE A 135 -7.34 -12.91 15.86
CA PHE A 135 -5.94 -12.52 15.96
C PHE A 135 -5.60 -11.34 15.05
N VAL A 136 -5.98 -11.41 13.77
CA VAL A 136 -5.71 -10.34 12.82
C VAL A 136 -6.39 -9.05 13.28
N ALA A 137 -7.65 -9.11 13.74
CA ALA A 137 -8.38 -7.94 14.22
C ALA A 137 -7.80 -7.36 15.53
N GLU A 138 -7.32 -8.18 16.44
CA GLU A 138 -6.68 -7.73 17.67
C GLU A 138 -5.41 -6.92 17.39
N TRP A 139 -4.56 -7.45 16.51
CA TRP A 139 -3.22 -6.91 16.27
C TRP A 139 -3.14 -5.92 15.11
N SER A 140 -4.10 -5.91 14.18
CA SER A 140 -4.20 -4.85 13.17
C SER A 140 -4.49 -3.48 13.79
N ASN A 141 -5.07 -3.46 14.99
CA ASN A 141 -5.44 -2.24 15.70
C ASN A 141 -4.30 -1.64 16.53
N ASP A 142 -3.18 -2.34 16.74
CA ASP A 142 -2.16 -1.87 17.69
C ASP A 142 -1.36 -0.67 17.15
N GLU A 143 -1.14 -0.62 15.83
CA GLU A 143 -0.58 0.59 15.20
C GLU A 143 -1.60 1.73 15.18
N GLY A 144 -2.87 1.46 14.86
CA GLY A 144 -3.92 2.49 14.88
C GLY A 144 -4.15 3.10 16.26
N LYS A 145 -4.07 2.29 17.33
CA LYS A 145 -4.18 2.75 18.73
C LYS A 145 -3.06 3.73 19.10
N ASN A 146 -1.87 3.55 18.54
CA ASN A 146 -0.70 4.40 18.80
C ASN A 146 -0.49 5.47 17.73
N PHE A 147 -1.39 5.56 16.74
CA PHE A 147 -1.27 6.55 15.69
C PHE A 147 -1.54 7.96 16.25
N VAL A 148 -0.51 8.82 16.15
CA VAL A 148 -0.54 10.21 16.56
C VAL A 148 -0.62 11.08 15.29
N PRO A 149 -1.73 11.79 15.06
CA PRO A 149 -1.85 12.68 13.91
C PRO A 149 -0.85 13.83 14.03
N GLY A 150 -0.26 14.25 12.92
CA GLY A 150 0.82 15.23 12.99
C GLY A 150 1.50 15.54 11.66
N ASN A 151 2.46 16.45 11.74
CA ASN A 151 3.39 16.77 10.66
C ASN A 151 4.81 16.54 11.19
N GLU A 152 5.45 15.47 10.72
CA GLU A 152 6.81 15.07 11.11
C GLU A 152 7.85 15.46 10.05
N ILE A 153 7.43 16.14 8.98
CA ILE A 153 8.31 16.53 7.88
C ILE A 153 9.28 17.63 8.34
N ASP A 154 10.57 17.35 8.21
CA ASP A 154 11.61 18.37 8.27
C ASP A 154 11.73 19.07 6.90
N PHE A 155 10.91 20.08 6.68
CA PHE A 155 10.89 20.80 5.40
C PHE A 155 12.22 21.52 5.16
N PRO A 156 12.83 21.38 3.98
CA PRO A 156 14.05 22.09 3.64
C PRO A 156 13.78 23.59 3.52
N THR A 157 14.85 24.38 3.59
CA THR A 157 14.79 25.77 3.10
C THR A 157 14.62 25.75 1.58
N GLY A 158 13.69 26.54 1.06
CA GLY A 158 13.45 26.65 -0.38
C GLY A 158 14.66 27.23 -1.11
N ALA A 159 14.91 26.75 -2.34
CA ALA A 159 16.01 27.21 -3.18
C ALA A 159 15.90 28.69 -3.58
N ASP A 160 14.68 29.23 -3.60
CA ASP A 160 14.36 30.62 -3.92
C ASP A 160 13.12 31.09 -3.14
N PRO A 161 12.77 32.40 -3.16
CA PRO A 161 11.63 32.92 -2.43
C PRO A 161 10.26 32.34 -2.86
N ASP A 162 10.11 31.93 -4.12
CA ASP A 162 8.87 31.34 -4.61
C ASP A 162 8.72 29.90 -4.09
N GLU A 163 9.81 29.13 -4.10
CA GLU A 163 9.85 27.80 -3.49
C GLU A 163 9.54 27.84 -2.00
N GLN A 164 10.18 28.76 -1.26
CA GLN A 164 9.93 28.90 0.17
C GLN A 164 8.45 29.24 0.44
N ALA A 165 7.85 30.13 -0.35
CA ALA A 165 6.44 30.48 -0.21
C ALA A 165 5.50 29.30 -0.48
N VAL A 166 5.85 28.43 -1.44
CA VAL A 166 5.08 27.20 -1.72
C VAL A 166 5.25 26.17 -0.61
N ILE A 167 6.46 25.98 -0.08
CA ILE A 167 6.72 25.11 1.08
C ILE A 167 5.88 25.57 2.28
N ASP A 168 5.91 26.87 2.60
CA ASP A 168 5.15 27.43 3.72
C ASP A 168 3.63 27.27 3.52
N LEU A 169 3.15 27.38 2.28
CA LEU A 169 1.75 27.17 1.92
C LEU A 169 1.33 25.71 2.09
N VAL A 170 2.13 24.76 1.61
CA VAL A 170 1.87 23.32 1.78
C VAL A 170 1.87 22.95 3.25
N LYS A 171 2.86 23.44 4.03
CA LYS A 171 2.93 23.23 5.48
C LYS A 171 1.65 23.68 6.20
N LYS A 172 1.15 24.88 5.92
CA LYS A 172 -0.12 25.37 6.49
C LYS A 172 -1.32 24.52 6.08
N THR A 173 -1.33 24.05 4.83
CA THR A 173 -2.41 23.23 4.29
C THR A 173 -2.47 21.87 4.98
N ILE A 174 -1.32 21.19 5.17
CA ILE A 174 -1.27 19.91 5.88
C ILE A 174 -1.56 20.08 7.38
N GLU A 175 -1.13 21.17 8.01
CA GLU A 175 -1.47 21.49 9.40
C GLU A 175 -2.99 21.65 9.57
N ALA A 176 -3.66 22.31 8.62
CA ALA A 176 -5.12 22.40 8.61
C ALA A 176 -5.78 21.03 8.43
N MET A 177 -5.22 20.15 7.59
CA MET A 177 -5.70 18.76 7.42
C MET A 177 -5.57 17.94 8.70
N VAL A 178 -4.43 18.02 9.39
CA VAL A 178 -4.20 17.33 10.67
C VAL A 178 -5.18 17.81 11.74
N ASN A 179 -5.38 19.13 11.83
CA ASN A 179 -6.24 19.75 12.84
C ASN A 179 -7.73 19.74 12.48
N LYS A 180 -8.09 19.21 11.30
CA LYS A 180 -9.46 19.24 10.76
C LYS A 180 -10.04 20.66 10.69
N ASP A 181 -9.18 21.65 10.45
CA ASP A 181 -9.55 23.07 10.36
C ASP A 181 -9.95 23.41 8.93
N LYS A 182 -11.24 23.25 8.63
CA LYS A 182 -11.80 23.47 7.30
C LYS A 182 -11.63 24.90 6.80
N GLU A 183 -11.77 25.90 7.68
CA GLU A 183 -11.62 27.31 7.32
C GLU A 183 -10.17 27.63 6.96
N ALA A 184 -9.21 27.20 7.79
CA ALA A 184 -7.80 27.37 7.49
C ALA A 184 -7.40 26.63 6.21
N PHE A 185 -7.92 25.42 5.99
CA PHE A 185 -7.68 24.64 4.77
C PHE A 185 -8.18 25.38 3.53
N HIS A 186 -9.45 25.81 3.51
CA HIS A 186 -10.04 26.57 2.39
C HIS A 186 -9.31 27.88 2.12
N SER A 187 -8.84 28.57 3.16
CA SER A 187 -8.10 29.82 3.01
C SER A 187 -6.80 29.67 2.19
N ASN A 188 -6.25 28.46 2.11
CA ASN A 188 -5.04 28.15 1.34
C ASN A 188 -5.31 27.80 -0.13
N LEU A 189 -6.57 27.53 -0.50
CA LEU A 189 -6.96 27.10 -1.85
C LEU A 189 -7.07 28.29 -2.82
N GLU A 190 -6.88 28.02 -4.11
CA GLU A 190 -7.12 28.99 -5.21
C GLU A 190 -8.61 29.32 -5.32
N HIS A 191 -9.45 28.31 -5.08
CA HIS A 191 -10.91 28.40 -5.07
C HIS A 191 -11.43 27.96 -3.70
N PRO A 192 -11.54 28.88 -2.72
CA PRO A 192 -11.93 28.53 -1.35
C PRO A 192 -13.36 27.98 -1.25
N ASP A 193 -14.24 28.35 -2.18
CA ASP A 193 -15.64 27.88 -2.19
C ASP A 193 -15.80 26.48 -2.81
N ASN A 194 -14.71 25.82 -3.21
CA ASN A 194 -14.77 24.52 -3.88
C ASN A 194 -14.67 23.38 -2.85
N ASP A 195 -15.73 22.59 -2.74
CA ASP A 195 -15.92 21.55 -1.72
C ASP A 195 -15.36 20.18 -2.13
N TYR A 196 -14.91 20.00 -3.37
CA TYR A 196 -14.44 18.69 -3.83
C TYR A 196 -13.24 18.14 -3.06
N LEU A 197 -12.46 18.98 -2.37
CA LEU A 197 -11.35 18.57 -1.49
C LEU A 197 -11.78 18.40 -0.04
N ASP A 198 -13.04 18.66 0.31
CA ASP A 198 -13.53 18.59 1.68
C ASP A 198 -13.39 17.18 2.27
N PHE A 199 -13.39 16.13 1.45
CA PHE A 199 -13.16 14.76 1.93
C PHE A 199 -11.81 14.58 2.65
N LEU A 200 -10.80 15.40 2.35
CA LEU A 200 -9.52 15.40 3.04
C LEU A 200 -9.65 15.90 4.50
N ILE A 201 -10.69 16.67 4.79
CA ILE A 201 -10.97 17.23 6.11
C ILE A 201 -12.13 16.49 6.77
N ASP A 202 -13.26 16.35 6.08
CA ASP A 202 -14.52 15.84 6.63
C ASP A 202 -14.51 14.31 6.84
N SER A 203 -13.53 13.59 6.29
CA SER A 203 -13.36 12.15 6.55
C SER A 203 -12.94 11.88 8.01
N PRO A 204 -13.28 10.69 8.57
CA PRO A 204 -12.80 10.28 9.89
C PRO A 204 -11.28 10.03 9.95
N ARG A 205 -10.61 10.04 8.79
CA ARG A 205 -9.18 9.80 8.65
C ARG A 205 -8.38 10.72 9.53
N ARG A 206 -7.42 10.18 10.26
CA ARG A 206 -6.40 10.97 10.94
C ARG A 206 -5.10 10.90 10.17
N TYR A 207 -4.45 12.02 9.93
CA TYR A 207 -3.26 12.10 9.07
C TYR A 207 -1.97 12.29 9.86
N ARG A 208 -0.90 11.60 9.45
CA ARG A 208 0.48 11.80 9.89
C ARG A 208 1.35 11.97 8.65
N PHE A 209 1.77 13.20 8.38
CA PHE A 209 2.62 13.53 7.24
C PHE A 209 4.08 13.24 7.61
N THR A 210 4.75 12.40 6.84
CA THR A 210 6.05 11.80 7.24
C THR A 210 7.22 12.23 6.38
N GLU A 211 7.02 12.53 5.08
CA GLU A 211 8.13 12.83 4.18
C GLU A 211 7.73 13.80 3.05
N LEU A 212 8.63 14.74 2.73
CA LEU A 212 8.62 15.47 1.47
C LEU A 212 9.41 14.66 0.43
N GLU A 213 8.69 13.93 -0.42
CA GLU A 213 9.30 13.02 -1.41
C GLU A 213 9.95 13.80 -2.57
N MET A 214 9.33 14.90 -3.01
CA MET A 214 9.82 15.67 -4.16
C MET A 214 9.32 17.11 -4.16
N ILE A 215 10.17 18.02 -4.65
CA ILE A 215 9.80 19.35 -5.13
C ILE A 215 10.09 19.38 -6.63
N GLU A 216 9.07 19.56 -7.46
CA GLU A 216 9.27 19.70 -8.90
C GLU A 216 9.76 21.11 -9.26
N PRO A 217 10.57 21.26 -10.33
CA PRO A 217 10.89 22.58 -10.88
C PRO A 217 9.63 23.35 -11.27
N TYR A 218 9.70 24.68 -11.22
CA TYR A 218 8.61 25.52 -11.68
C TYR A 218 8.38 25.33 -13.18
N ASP A 219 7.13 25.07 -13.56
CA ASP A 219 6.72 24.95 -14.96
C ASP A 219 6.19 26.29 -15.46
N GLU A 220 7.01 27.01 -16.23
CA GLU A 220 6.65 28.31 -16.82
C GLU A 220 5.44 28.22 -17.78
N SER A 221 5.20 27.06 -18.41
CA SER A 221 4.12 26.90 -19.39
C SER A 221 2.75 26.82 -18.74
N THR A 222 2.67 26.27 -17.52
CA THR A 222 1.42 26.11 -16.77
C THR A 222 1.31 27.05 -15.57
N GLY A 223 2.43 27.64 -15.16
CA GLY A 223 2.56 28.46 -13.96
C GLY A 223 2.40 27.65 -12.67
N ARG A 224 2.80 26.37 -12.69
CA ARG A 224 2.61 25.43 -11.57
C ARG A 224 3.92 25.13 -10.85
N LYS A 225 3.81 24.85 -9.56
CA LYS A 225 4.86 24.24 -8.74
C LYS A 225 4.25 23.12 -7.92
N ASN A 226 4.81 21.92 -8.02
CA ASN A 226 4.28 20.72 -7.41
C ASN A 226 5.19 20.23 -6.29
N LEU A 227 4.60 19.87 -5.15
CA LEU A 227 5.28 19.19 -4.06
C LEU A 227 4.60 17.86 -3.82
N ARG A 228 5.36 16.77 -3.73
CA ARG A 228 4.85 15.45 -3.41
C ARG A 228 5.17 15.11 -1.96
N ILE A 229 4.14 14.78 -1.19
CA ILE A 229 4.22 14.48 0.23
C ILE A 229 3.75 13.05 0.47
N ARG A 230 4.53 12.26 1.20
CA ARG A 230 4.12 10.98 1.74
C ARG A 230 3.52 11.16 3.13
N TYR A 231 2.49 10.37 3.40
CA TYR A 231 1.82 10.38 4.68
C TYR A 231 1.24 9.02 4.98
N GLU A 232 0.95 8.84 6.26
CA GLU A 232 0.12 7.79 6.76
C GLU A 232 -1.24 8.36 7.14
N TYR A 233 -2.28 7.56 6.98
CA TYR A 233 -3.59 7.88 7.53
C TYR A 233 -4.16 6.68 8.26
N GLU A 234 -4.81 6.95 9.38
CA GLU A 234 -5.55 5.95 10.14
C GLU A 234 -7.05 6.10 9.86
N GLU A 235 -7.69 4.99 9.52
CA GLU A 235 -9.13 4.85 9.29
C GLU A 235 -9.58 3.50 9.85
N ASP A 236 -10.56 3.51 10.76
CA ASP A 236 -11.12 2.32 11.40
C ASP A 236 -10.07 1.42 12.09
N GLY A 237 -9.06 2.03 12.73
CA GLY A 237 -7.98 1.35 13.44
C GLY A 237 -6.83 0.87 12.54
N ILE A 238 -6.93 1.08 11.23
CA ILE A 238 -5.95 0.62 10.24
C ILE A 238 -5.12 1.79 9.76
N VAL A 239 -3.80 1.69 9.91
CA VAL A 239 -2.85 2.67 9.37
C VAL A 239 -2.49 2.29 7.94
N ASN A 240 -2.59 3.25 7.03
CA ASN A 240 -2.32 3.10 5.61
C ASN A 240 -1.28 4.12 5.17
N GLN A 241 -0.41 3.75 4.23
CA GLN A 241 0.52 4.66 3.60
C GLN A 241 -0.02 5.17 2.27
N SER A 242 0.20 6.45 1.98
CA SER A 242 -0.22 7.11 0.75
C SER A 242 0.71 8.27 0.40
N GLY A 243 0.39 9.02 -0.64
CA GLY A 243 1.03 10.28 -0.96
C GLY A 243 0.14 11.16 -1.82
N ASN A 244 0.26 12.48 -1.62
CA ASN A 244 -0.48 13.48 -2.39
C ASN A 244 0.52 14.41 -3.09
N THR A 245 0.12 14.91 -4.24
CA THR A 245 0.80 15.96 -4.99
C THR A 245 0.03 17.27 -4.81
N PHE A 246 0.65 18.22 -4.13
CA PHE A 246 0.12 19.56 -3.93
C PHE A 246 0.52 20.44 -5.12
N THR A 247 -0.45 20.76 -5.98
CA THR A 247 -0.23 21.67 -7.12
C THR A 247 -0.52 23.10 -6.70
N SER A 248 0.51 23.96 -6.73
CA SER A 248 0.39 25.38 -6.39
C SER A 248 0.47 26.29 -7.61
N ARG A 249 -0.28 27.40 -7.60
CA ARG A 249 -0.26 28.45 -8.64
C ARG A 249 -0.34 29.83 -8.02
N LYS A 250 0.20 30.84 -8.72
CA LYS A 250 -0.01 32.25 -8.33
C LYS A 250 -1.40 32.70 -8.76
N ASN A 251 -2.15 33.32 -7.83
CA ASN A 251 -3.40 33.99 -8.14
C ASN A 251 -3.15 35.32 -8.89
N LYS A 252 -4.22 36.07 -9.20
CA LYS A 252 -4.13 37.37 -9.90
C LYS A 252 -3.32 38.44 -9.15
N GLU A 253 -3.13 38.30 -7.83
CA GLU A 253 -2.32 39.18 -6.99
C GLU A 253 -0.84 38.73 -6.92
N GLY A 254 -0.48 37.63 -7.58
CA GLY A 254 0.86 37.06 -7.53
C GLY A 254 1.14 36.21 -6.28
N LYS A 255 0.13 35.95 -5.44
CA LYS A 255 0.27 35.10 -4.23
C LYS A 255 0.04 33.64 -4.58
N TRP A 256 0.88 32.77 -4.03
CA TRP A 256 0.73 31.32 -4.16
C TRP A 256 -0.53 30.81 -3.44
N LYS A 257 -1.24 29.89 -4.10
CA LYS A 257 -2.43 29.17 -3.62
C LYS A 257 -2.40 27.71 -4.09
N ILE A 258 -3.03 26.82 -3.33
CA ILE A 258 -3.19 25.41 -3.71
C ILE A 258 -4.31 25.33 -4.75
N ALA A 259 -3.96 24.97 -5.97
CA ALA A 259 -4.91 24.80 -7.07
C ALA A 259 -5.53 23.40 -7.06
N ASN A 260 -4.78 22.38 -6.62
CA ASN A 260 -5.24 21.01 -6.53
C ASN A 260 -4.42 20.18 -5.53
N ILE A 261 -5.01 19.10 -5.03
CA ILE A 261 -4.34 18.03 -4.29
C ILE A 261 -4.81 16.72 -4.94
N ASP A 262 -3.86 15.93 -5.44
CA ASP A 262 -4.11 14.63 -6.09
C ASP A 262 -3.30 13.51 -5.42
#